data_AF-A0A7W1K0D2-F1
#
_entry.id   AF-A0A7W1K0D2-F1
#
_cell.length_a   1.000
_cell.length_b   1.000
_cell.length_c   1.000
_cell.angle_alpha   90.00
_cell.angle_beta   90.00
_cell.angle_gamma   90.00
#
_symmetry.space_group_name_H-M   'P 1'
#
loop_
_entity.id
_entity.type
_entity.pdbx_description
1 polymer ?
#
loop_
_entity_poly.entity_id
_entity_poly.type
_entity_poly.pdbx_seq_one_letter_code
_entity_poly.pdbx_strand_id
1 'polypeptide(L)'
;MTAVLESVEGLSRIEVDGRLCVAYPRLTGPVELGDEVIVNTQARELELGSGGFDVLYVNLTRGLDLPAEAGAHVVKLPYTPGQSAARHGEEGRTLPSTLSGIPVVCCSLHSQVAPVCAGIGTEVRVAYVQLAGGALPLSLSDTLRLLRARGYLGTTIAVGACLDGEVECVSAASAFLWAVAEGFDAVVCAVGPGIVGTGTAFGHGGLAAAEAANTASALQGSPVIAVRASESDERDRHRGASHHARSVLELCLGEVVVPWPAGYDAPEWLDRRTELDVSGWEELCADLPLSHMGRGPTDDRLFFAAAFAAGRAAARSGE
;
A
#
# COMPACT_ATOMS: atom_id res chain seq x y z
N MET A 1 0.37 29.95 -4.80
CA MET A 1 1.49 28.99 -4.63
C MET A 1 2.79 29.77 -4.50
N THR A 2 3.56 29.52 -3.44
CA THR A 2 4.75 30.30 -3.07
C THR A 2 6.08 29.59 -3.37
N ALA A 3 6.10 28.26 -3.52
CA ALA A 3 7.29 27.52 -3.93
C ALA A 3 6.96 26.13 -4.51
N VAL A 4 7.86 25.62 -5.35
CA VAL A 4 7.95 24.18 -5.68
C VAL A 4 9.17 23.63 -4.95
N LEU A 5 8.95 22.71 -4.03
CA LEU A 5 10.01 22.14 -3.17
C LEU A 5 10.65 20.91 -3.83
N GLU A 6 9.82 20.08 -4.44
CA GLU A 6 10.25 18.87 -5.15
C GLU A 6 9.20 18.53 -6.21
N SER A 7 9.66 18.03 -7.35
CA SER A 7 8.81 17.43 -8.37
C SER A 7 9.40 16.10 -8.78
N VAL A 8 8.61 15.05 -8.62
CA VAL A 8 8.87 13.71 -9.14
C VAL A 8 7.73 13.31 -10.06
N GLU A 9 7.86 12.20 -10.75
CA GLU A 9 6.82 11.75 -11.66
C GLU A 9 5.50 11.51 -10.90
N GLY A 10 4.44 12.23 -11.31
CA GLY A 10 3.09 12.10 -10.73
C GLY A 10 2.86 12.84 -9.40
N LEU A 11 3.88 13.44 -8.78
CA LEU A 11 3.76 14.16 -7.51
C LEU A 11 4.63 15.44 -7.49
N SER A 12 4.04 16.55 -7.06
CA SER A 12 4.77 17.76 -6.70
C SER A 12 4.55 18.09 -5.24
N ARG A 13 5.63 18.27 -4.49
CA ARG A 13 5.62 18.87 -3.15
C ARG A 13 5.83 20.37 -3.30
N ILE A 14 4.85 21.14 -2.87
CA ILE A 14 4.78 22.58 -3.08
C ILE A 14 4.53 23.30 -1.76
N GLU A 15 4.66 24.62 -1.80
CA GLU A 15 4.26 25.51 -0.74
C GLU A 15 3.14 26.44 -1.23
N VAL A 16 2.10 26.61 -0.41
CA VAL A 16 1.03 27.58 -0.63
C VAL A 16 0.91 28.42 0.62
N ASP A 17 1.22 29.71 0.51
CA ASP A 17 1.18 30.70 1.59
C ASP A 17 1.95 30.24 2.86
N GLY A 18 3.16 29.70 2.66
CA GLY A 18 4.01 29.21 3.75
C GLY A 18 3.62 27.83 4.30
N ARG A 19 2.64 27.14 3.70
CA ARG A 19 2.17 25.82 4.14
C ARG A 19 2.53 24.73 3.14
N LEU A 20 3.01 23.60 3.68
CA LEU A 20 3.32 22.42 2.87
C LEU A 20 2.06 21.83 2.25
N CYS A 21 2.12 21.61 0.94
CA CYS A 21 1.03 21.07 0.16
C CYS A 21 1.54 20.05 -0.86
N VAL A 22 0.72 19.07 -1.21
CA VAL A 22 0.98 18.12 -2.30
C VAL A 22 0.02 18.37 -3.46
N ALA A 23 0.55 18.31 -4.67
CA ALA A 23 -0.22 18.30 -5.91
C ALA A 23 0.04 16.98 -6.64
N TYR A 24 -0.97 16.49 -7.36
CA TYR A 24 -0.89 15.30 -8.18
C TYR A 24 -1.07 15.73 -9.63
N PRO A 25 0.00 16.08 -10.37
CA PRO A 25 -0.15 16.68 -11.68
C PRO A 25 -0.97 15.88 -12.68
N ARG A 26 -1.05 14.54 -12.53
CA ARG A 26 -1.90 13.64 -13.33
C ARG A 26 -3.41 13.76 -13.04
N LEU A 27 -3.79 14.52 -12.00
CA LEU A 27 -5.18 14.81 -11.62
C LEU A 27 -5.46 16.32 -11.57
N THR A 28 -4.47 17.12 -11.19
CA THR A 28 -4.63 18.54 -10.91
C THR A 28 -4.00 19.45 -11.96
N GLY A 29 -3.32 18.87 -12.96
CA GLY A 29 -2.49 19.61 -13.92
C GLY A 29 -1.13 20.02 -13.34
N PRO A 30 -0.22 20.51 -14.18
CA PRO A 30 1.09 21.01 -13.75
C PRO A 30 0.96 22.22 -12.82
N VAL A 31 2.02 22.47 -12.04
CA VAL A 31 2.10 23.57 -11.07
C VAL A 31 3.40 24.35 -11.24
N GLU A 32 3.35 25.68 -11.17
CA GLU A 32 4.55 26.52 -11.17
C GLU A 32 4.44 27.70 -10.20
N LEU A 33 5.59 28.30 -9.89
CA LEU A 33 5.69 29.46 -8.99
C LEU A 33 4.74 30.58 -9.42
N GLY A 34 3.95 31.07 -8.47
CA GLY A 34 3.00 32.16 -8.70
C GLY A 34 1.57 31.69 -9.00
N ASP A 35 1.31 30.38 -9.08
CA ASP A 35 -0.03 29.90 -9.39
C ASP A 35 -1.09 30.22 -8.35
N GLU A 36 -2.26 30.63 -8.85
CA GLU A 36 -3.49 30.71 -8.07
C GLU A 36 -4.11 29.32 -8.00
N VAL A 37 -4.30 28.81 -6.79
CA VAL A 37 -4.71 27.43 -6.55
C VAL A 37 -5.76 27.38 -5.43
N ILE A 38 -6.64 26.38 -5.48
CA ILE A 38 -7.50 26.02 -4.35
C ILE A 38 -6.88 24.80 -3.66
N VAL A 39 -6.77 24.87 -2.33
CA VAL A 39 -6.20 23.81 -1.49
C VAL A 39 -7.24 23.29 -0.50
N ASN A 40 -7.21 21.99 -0.23
CA ASN A 40 -7.93 21.36 0.87
C ASN A 40 -7.01 21.27 2.09
N THR A 41 -7.37 21.98 3.16
CA THR A 41 -6.58 22.11 4.39
C THR A 41 -7.07 21.26 5.55
N GLN A 42 -8.23 20.60 5.41
CA GLN A 42 -8.99 20.07 6.55
C GLN A 42 -8.21 19.02 7.35
N ALA A 43 -7.51 18.12 6.67
CA ALA A 43 -6.82 17.02 7.34
C ALA A 43 -5.68 17.52 8.25
N ARG A 44 -5.01 18.61 7.86
CA ARG A 44 -4.00 19.29 8.69
C ARG A 44 -4.64 20.11 9.81
N GLU A 45 -5.73 20.83 9.53
CA GLU A 45 -6.44 21.61 10.55
C GLU A 45 -7.04 20.74 11.67
N LEU A 46 -7.42 19.50 11.34
CA LEU A 46 -7.92 18.52 12.30
C LEU A 46 -6.79 17.72 12.99
N GLU A 47 -5.52 17.98 12.66
CA GLU A 47 -4.34 17.31 13.23
C GLU A 47 -4.42 15.76 13.21
N LEU A 48 -5.04 15.18 12.18
CA LEU A 48 -5.35 13.74 12.12
C LEU A 48 -4.13 12.82 11.87
N GLY A 49 -2.91 13.36 11.95
CA GLY A 49 -1.68 12.63 11.64
C GLY A 49 -1.53 12.26 10.16
N SER A 50 -2.31 12.88 9.26
CA SER A 50 -2.32 12.61 7.82
C SER A 50 -1.15 13.31 7.12
N GLY A 51 0.04 12.71 7.20
CA GLY A 51 1.21 13.00 6.35
C GLY A 51 1.82 14.40 6.42
N GLY A 52 1.15 15.38 7.04
CA GLY A 52 1.64 16.75 7.18
C GLY A 52 1.51 17.61 5.92
N PHE A 53 0.58 17.35 5.01
CA PHE A 53 0.39 18.16 3.80
C PHE A 53 -1.07 18.60 3.61
N ASP A 54 -1.27 19.84 3.19
CA ASP A 54 -2.52 20.26 2.54
C ASP A 54 -2.56 19.62 1.13
N VAL A 55 -3.74 19.46 0.52
CA VAL A 55 -3.87 18.82 -0.80
C VAL A 55 -4.36 19.82 -1.83
N LEU A 56 -3.63 20.00 -2.93
CA LEU A 56 -4.07 20.87 -4.02
C LEU A 56 -5.32 20.26 -4.66
N TYR A 57 -6.37 21.08 -4.76
CA TYR A 57 -7.65 20.69 -5.31
C TYR A 57 -7.80 21.09 -6.78
N VAL A 58 -7.48 22.35 -7.12
CA VAL A 58 -7.46 22.83 -8.51
C VAL A 58 -6.43 23.93 -8.71
N ASN A 59 -5.79 23.95 -9.87
CA ASN A 59 -4.98 25.06 -10.36
C ASN A 59 -5.84 25.99 -11.23
N LEU A 60 -6.02 27.23 -10.81
CA LEU A 60 -6.87 28.21 -11.50
C LEU A 60 -6.13 28.96 -12.61
N THR A 61 -4.81 29.05 -12.52
CA THR A 61 -3.97 29.75 -13.50
C THR A 61 -3.76 28.91 -14.76
N ARG A 62 -3.41 27.63 -14.59
CA ARG A 62 -3.13 26.72 -15.72
C ARG A 62 -4.33 25.87 -16.13
N GLY A 63 -5.29 25.67 -15.23
CA GLY A 63 -6.33 24.66 -15.42
C GLY A 63 -5.76 23.23 -15.32
N LEU A 64 -6.54 22.25 -15.77
CA LEU A 64 -6.09 20.85 -15.77
C LEU A 64 -5.16 20.54 -16.94
N ASP A 65 -5.54 20.91 -18.16
CA ASP A 65 -4.84 20.58 -19.43
C ASP A 65 -4.33 19.12 -19.48
N LEU A 66 -5.16 18.18 -19.02
CA LEU A 66 -4.86 16.75 -18.97
C LEU A 66 -5.60 16.03 -20.11
N PRO A 67 -4.91 15.64 -21.20
CA PRO A 67 -5.52 14.80 -22.21
C PRO A 67 -5.83 13.41 -21.61
N ALA A 68 -6.90 12.79 -22.09
CA ALA A 68 -7.20 11.41 -21.73
C ALA A 68 -6.07 10.48 -22.19
N GLU A 69 -5.79 9.46 -21.40
CA GLU A 69 -4.87 8.39 -21.79
C GLU A 69 -5.34 7.72 -23.09
N ALA A 70 -4.41 7.45 -24.01
CA ALA A 70 -4.73 6.84 -25.28
C ALA A 70 -5.35 5.44 -25.09
N GLY A 71 -6.54 5.23 -25.66
CA GLY A 71 -7.26 3.95 -25.55
C GLY A 71 -8.01 3.76 -24.23
N ALA A 72 -8.05 4.76 -23.35
CA ALA A 72 -8.86 4.73 -22.15
C ALA A 72 -10.36 4.61 -22.49
N HIS A 73 -11.03 3.68 -21.83
CA HIS A 73 -12.48 3.50 -21.93
C HIS A 73 -13.15 3.32 -20.55
N VAL A 74 -12.37 3.43 -19.47
CA VAL A 74 -12.84 3.41 -18.10
C VAL A 74 -12.51 4.74 -17.44
N VAL A 75 -13.44 5.22 -16.62
CA VAL A 75 -13.27 6.43 -15.80
C VAL A 75 -13.04 6.02 -14.35
N LYS A 76 -11.91 6.41 -13.79
CA LYS A 76 -11.63 6.30 -12.36
C LYS A 76 -12.35 7.43 -11.61
N LEU A 77 -12.82 7.14 -10.40
CA LEU A 77 -13.61 8.06 -9.57
C LEU A 77 -14.79 8.71 -10.32
N PRO A 78 -15.65 7.92 -10.99
CA PRO A 78 -16.68 8.46 -11.89
C PRO A 78 -17.63 9.41 -11.15
N TYR A 79 -17.96 10.53 -11.81
CA TYR A 79 -18.83 11.59 -11.28
C TYR A 79 -18.29 12.37 -10.08
N THR A 80 -17.01 12.17 -9.72
CA THR A 80 -16.32 13.04 -8.74
C THR A 80 -15.56 14.15 -9.46
N PRO A 81 -15.22 15.26 -8.77
CA PRO A 81 -14.36 16.30 -9.33
C PRO A 81 -12.97 15.82 -9.76
N GLY A 82 -12.48 14.70 -9.21
CA GLY A 82 -11.17 14.11 -9.53
C GLY A 82 -11.24 12.97 -10.53
N GLN A 83 -12.32 12.85 -11.30
CA GLN A 83 -12.45 11.78 -12.29
C GLN A 83 -11.37 11.86 -13.37
N SER A 84 -10.82 10.71 -13.77
CA SER A 84 -9.79 10.62 -14.80
C SER A 84 -10.00 9.39 -15.68
N ALA A 85 -9.76 9.54 -16.98
CA ALA A 85 -9.86 8.42 -17.94
C ALA A 85 -8.55 7.63 -17.90
N ALA A 86 -8.66 6.30 -17.72
CA ALA A 86 -7.52 5.41 -17.63
C ALA A 86 -7.74 4.14 -18.45
N ARG A 87 -6.66 3.61 -19.02
CA ARG A 87 -6.63 2.27 -19.59
C ARG A 87 -6.22 1.28 -18.49
N HIS A 88 -6.99 0.22 -18.33
CA HIS A 88 -6.75 -0.79 -17.32
C HIS A 88 -5.89 -1.94 -17.87
N GLY A 89 -5.01 -2.47 -17.02
CA GLY A 89 -4.03 -3.49 -17.38
C GLY A 89 -4.66 -4.75 -17.95
N GLU A 90 -5.81 -5.17 -17.43
CA GLU A 90 -6.56 -6.34 -17.91
C GLU A 90 -7.19 -6.18 -19.30
N GLU A 91 -7.33 -4.95 -19.80
CA GLU A 91 -8.07 -4.68 -21.04
C GLU A 91 -7.35 -5.24 -22.27
N GLY A 92 -8.01 -6.13 -23.00
CA GLY A 92 -7.46 -6.78 -24.18
C GLY A 92 -6.42 -7.87 -23.86
N ARG A 93 -6.29 -8.28 -22.60
CA ARG A 93 -5.41 -9.40 -22.20
C ARG A 93 -6.20 -10.68 -21.99
N THR A 94 -5.56 -11.81 -22.31
CA THR A 94 -6.05 -13.12 -21.88
C THR A 94 -5.50 -13.39 -20.48
N LEU A 95 -6.37 -13.27 -19.47
CA LEU A 95 -6.01 -13.56 -18.09
C LEU A 95 -6.15 -15.06 -17.78
N PRO A 96 -5.31 -15.61 -16.88
CA PRO A 96 -5.55 -16.94 -16.33
C PRO A 96 -6.85 -16.96 -15.52
N SER A 97 -7.34 -18.17 -15.23
CA SER A 97 -8.52 -18.36 -14.36
C SER A 97 -8.17 -18.47 -12.88
N THR A 98 -6.89 -18.69 -12.54
CA THR A 98 -6.39 -18.90 -11.19
C THR A 98 -5.03 -18.22 -11.00
N LEU A 99 -4.58 -18.15 -9.75
CA LEU A 99 -3.25 -17.67 -9.37
C LEU A 99 -2.20 -18.78 -9.34
N SER A 100 -2.58 -20.02 -9.65
CA SER A 100 -1.66 -21.17 -9.67
C SER A 100 -0.79 -21.31 -8.40
N GLY A 101 -1.34 -20.95 -7.24
CA GLY A 101 -0.67 -21.04 -5.96
C GLY A 101 0.31 -19.92 -5.61
N ILE A 102 0.51 -18.89 -6.46
CA ILE A 102 1.47 -17.82 -6.11
C ILE A 102 1.10 -17.14 -4.78
N PRO A 103 2.11 -16.76 -3.97
CA PRO A 103 1.88 -16.09 -2.70
C PRO A 103 1.33 -14.67 -2.91
N VAL A 104 0.34 -14.30 -2.09
CA VAL A 104 -0.23 -12.94 -2.01
C VAL A 104 -0.11 -12.43 -0.59
N VAL A 105 0.88 -11.57 -0.34
CA VAL A 105 1.13 -10.97 0.98
C VAL A 105 0.22 -9.76 1.20
N CYS A 106 -0.71 -9.89 2.14
CA CYS A 106 -1.74 -8.91 2.45
C CYS A 106 -1.34 -8.06 3.67
N CYS A 107 -1.01 -6.81 3.42
CA CYS A 107 -0.62 -5.84 4.43
C CYS A 107 -1.80 -4.95 4.84
N SER A 108 -2.08 -4.91 6.13
CA SER A 108 -3.11 -4.01 6.70
C SER A 108 -2.62 -2.56 6.86
N LEU A 109 -1.34 -2.31 6.62
CA LEU A 109 -0.68 -1.01 6.69
C LEU A 109 0.39 -0.85 5.60
N HIS A 110 0.50 0.34 5.04
CA HIS A 110 1.53 0.65 4.05
C HIS A 110 2.98 0.49 4.59
N SER A 111 3.20 0.77 5.88
CA SER A 111 4.52 0.65 6.52
C SER A 111 5.04 -0.78 6.62
N GLN A 112 4.21 -1.78 6.36
CA GLN A 112 4.65 -3.19 6.30
C GLN A 112 5.30 -3.54 4.95
N VAL A 113 5.09 -2.75 3.89
CA VAL A 113 5.51 -3.11 2.53
C VAL A 113 7.03 -3.25 2.41
N ALA A 114 7.79 -2.30 2.94
CA ALA A 114 9.25 -2.33 2.87
C ALA A 114 9.86 -3.58 3.54
N PRO A 115 9.57 -3.89 4.83
CA PRO A 115 10.09 -5.09 5.46
C PRO A 115 9.57 -6.39 4.82
N VAL A 116 8.32 -6.42 4.34
CA VAL A 116 7.82 -7.57 3.55
C VAL A 116 8.67 -7.79 2.30
N CYS A 117 8.94 -6.75 1.52
CA CYS A 117 9.74 -6.86 0.31
C CYS A 117 11.19 -7.29 0.63
N ALA A 118 11.76 -6.79 1.73
CA ALA A 118 13.07 -7.24 2.21
C ALA A 118 13.08 -8.73 2.57
N GLY A 119 12.02 -9.23 3.21
CA GLY A 119 11.85 -10.64 3.55
C GLY A 119 11.67 -11.54 2.33
N ILE A 120 11.09 -11.02 1.25
CA ILE A 120 10.99 -11.73 -0.04
C ILE A 120 12.35 -11.77 -0.75
N GLY A 121 13.07 -10.64 -0.76
CA GLY A 121 14.32 -10.47 -1.51
C GLY A 121 14.09 -10.00 -2.95
N THR A 122 15.19 -9.69 -3.65
CA THR A 122 15.17 -9.09 -5.01
C THR A 122 15.16 -10.11 -6.15
N GLU A 123 15.38 -11.40 -5.84
CA GLU A 123 15.41 -12.47 -6.85
C GLU A 123 13.99 -12.90 -7.29
N VAL A 124 12.98 -12.54 -6.52
CA VAL A 124 11.56 -12.86 -6.77
C VAL A 124 10.92 -11.67 -7.49
N ARG A 125 10.20 -11.90 -8.59
CA ARG A 125 9.50 -10.82 -9.28
C ARG A 125 8.20 -10.49 -8.56
N VAL A 126 8.18 -9.38 -7.81
CA VAL A 126 7.02 -8.95 -7.03
C VAL A 126 6.22 -7.86 -7.73
N ALA A 127 4.90 -8.05 -7.84
CA ALA A 127 3.97 -6.96 -8.17
C ALA A 127 3.39 -6.35 -6.89
N TYR A 128 3.43 -5.02 -6.77
CA TYR A 128 2.74 -4.32 -5.69
C TYR A 128 1.31 -3.93 -6.09
N VAL A 129 0.32 -4.17 -5.23
CA VAL A 129 -1.08 -3.79 -5.46
C VAL A 129 -1.60 -2.91 -4.31
N GLN A 130 -1.96 -1.65 -4.59
CA GLN A 130 -2.55 -0.78 -3.56
C GLN A 130 -4.05 -0.97 -3.44
N LEU A 131 -4.50 -1.40 -2.27
CA LEU A 131 -5.89 -1.67 -1.92
C LEU A 131 -6.65 -0.39 -1.54
N ALA A 132 -7.94 -0.35 -1.86
CA ALA A 132 -8.78 0.83 -1.68
C ALA A 132 -9.11 1.20 -0.22
N GLY A 133 -8.76 0.36 0.76
CA GLY A 133 -8.95 0.66 2.20
C GLY A 133 -8.18 1.90 2.70
N GLY A 134 -7.20 2.37 1.93
CA GLY A 134 -6.58 3.68 2.08
C GLY A 134 -6.32 4.25 0.69
N ALA A 135 -7.40 4.45 -0.08
CA ALA A 135 -7.29 4.88 -1.48
C ALA A 135 -6.62 6.25 -1.61
N LEU A 136 -5.57 6.31 -2.40
CA LEU A 136 -4.80 7.50 -2.72
C LEU A 136 -3.93 7.27 -3.98
N PRO A 137 -3.40 8.34 -4.58
CA PRO A 137 -2.44 8.22 -5.68
C PRO A 137 -1.12 7.58 -5.22
N LEU A 138 -0.71 6.46 -5.81
CA LEU A 138 0.51 5.73 -5.43
C LEU A 138 1.78 6.58 -5.55
N SER A 139 1.75 7.60 -6.42
CA SER A 139 2.79 8.61 -6.59
C SER A 139 3.17 9.32 -5.29
N LEU A 140 2.30 9.33 -4.27
CA LEU A 140 2.61 9.86 -2.93
C LEU A 140 3.72 9.08 -2.21
N SER A 141 3.88 7.78 -2.49
CA SER A 141 4.76 6.91 -1.70
C SER A 141 6.21 6.93 -2.17
N ASP A 142 7.07 7.61 -1.42
CA ASP A 142 8.52 7.50 -1.58
C ASP A 142 9.02 6.07 -1.36
N THR A 143 8.37 5.31 -0.47
CA THR A 143 8.71 3.91 -0.19
C THR A 143 8.53 3.04 -1.41
N LEU A 144 7.40 3.13 -2.11
CA LEU A 144 7.17 2.35 -3.33
C LEU A 144 8.16 2.74 -4.42
N ARG A 145 8.41 4.04 -4.59
CA ARG A 145 9.38 4.55 -5.56
C ARG A 145 10.79 4.01 -5.30
N LEU A 146 11.23 3.99 -4.03
CA LEU A 146 12.53 3.44 -3.64
C LEU A 146 12.60 1.92 -3.83
N LEU A 147 11.56 1.17 -3.47
CA LEU A 147 11.51 -0.28 -3.66
C LEU A 147 11.51 -0.66 -5.15
N ARG A 148 10.80 0.10 -6.00
CA ARG A 148 10.85 -0.04 -7.46
C ARG A 148 12.26 0.22 -7.99
N ALA A 149 12.87 1.34 -7.59
CA ALA A 149 14.21 1.72 -8.04
C ALA A 149 15.31 0.73 -7.61
N ARG A 150 15.11 0.03 -6.49
CA ARG A 150 16.06 -0.98 -5.97
C ARG A 150 15.76 -2.42 -6.40
N GLY A 151 14.75 -2.63 -7.25
CA GLY A 151 14.43 -3.95 -7.80
C GLY A 151 13.67 -4.89 -6.85
N TYR A 152 13.22 -4.42 -5.69
CA TYR A 152 12.35 -5.21 -4.80
C TYR A 152 10.93 -5.37 -5.37
N LEU A 153 10.49 -4.39 -6.16
CA LEU A 153 9.21 -4.41 -6.86
C LEU A 153 9.47 -4.34 -8.36
N GLY A 154 8.75 -5.16 -9.12
CA GLY A 154 8.78 -5.19 -10.59
C GLY A 154 7.66 -4.38 -11.26
N THR A 155 6.61 -3.99 -10.53
CA THR A 155 5.60 -2.99 -10.94
C THR A 155 4.79 -2.49 -9.75
N THR A 156 4.09 -1.36 -9.91
CA THR A 156 3.02 -0.93 -8.99
C THR A 156 1.66 -0.92 -9.70
N ILE A 157 0.63 -1.37 -9.00
CA ILE A 157 -0.73 -1.49 -9.52
C ILE A 157 -1.70 -0.78 -8.58
N ALA A 158 -2.51 0.12 -9.14
CA ALA A 158 -3.60 0.77 -8.43
C ALA A 158 -4.92 0.04 -8.68
N VAL A 159 -5.71 -0.24 -7.63
CA VAL A 159 -7.05 -0.84 -7.79
C VAL A 159 -8.16 0.03 -7.23
N GLY A 160 -9.37 -0.13 -7.77
CA GLY A 160 -10.57 0.56 -7.29
C GLY A 160 -10.41 2.09 -7.33
N ALA A 161 -10.46 2.74 -6.17
CA ALA A 161 -10.33 4.18 -6.03
C ALA A 161 -8.87 4.69 -5.87
N CYS A 162 -7.87 3.80 -5.84
CA CYS A 162 -6.46 4.19 -5.92
C CYS A 162 -6.13 4.72 -7.32
N LEU A 163 -5.09 5.54 -7.45
CA LEU A 163 -4.70 6.19 -8.72
C LEU A 163 -3.18 6.17 -8.87
N ASP A 164 -2.66 6.56 -10.04
CA ASP A 164 -1.22 6.74 -10.29
C ASP A 164 -0.38 5.47 -10.11
N GLY A 165 -0.99 4.30 -10.32
CA GLY A 165 -0.21 3.08 -10.53
C GLY A 165 0.57 3.15 -11.84
N GLU A 166 1.65 2.39 -11.98
CA GLU A 166 2.21 2.11 -13.32
C GLU A 166 1.22 1.31 -14.17
N VAL A 167 0.34 0.56 -13.50
CA VAL A 167 -0.80 -0.12 -14.08
C VAL A 167 -2.05 0.19 -13.25
N GLU A 168 -3.16 0.44 -13.91
CA GLU A 168 -4.48 0.57 -13.29
C GLU A 168 -5.24 -0.75 -13.47
N CYS A 169 -5.85 -1.30 -12.43
CA CYS A 169 -6.71 -2.48 -12.51
C CYS A 169 -8.05 -2.22 -11.81
N VAL A 170 -9.13 -2.84 -12.29
CA VAL A 170 -10.47 -2.52 -11.77
C VAL A 170 -10.60 -3.00 -10.33
N SER A 171 -10.02 -4.15 -10.03
CA SER A 171 -10.14 -4.83 -8.74
C SER A 171 -8.84 -5.55 -8.35
N ALA A 172 -8.74 -5.95 -7.08
CA ALA A 172 -7.66 -6.83 -6.62
C ALA A 172 -7.63 -8.16 -7.40
N ALA A 173 -8.79 -8.73 -7.72
CA ALA A 173 -8.88 -9.95 -8.52
C ALA A 173 -8.25 -9.77 -9.91
N SER A 174 -8.61 -8.70 -10.62
CA SER A 174 -8.00 -8.37 -11.91
C SER A 174 -6.50 -8.17 -11.79
N ALA A 175 -6.05 -7.42 -10.78
CA ALA A 175 -4.63 -7.12 -10.57
C ALA A 175 -3.80 -8.38 -10.29
N PHE A 176 -4.33 -9.32 -9.51
CA PHE A 176 -3.61 -10.56 -9.19
C PHE A 176 -3.50 -11.47 -10.42
N LEU A 177 -4.58 -11.63 -11.18
CA LEU A 177 -4.56 -12.41 -12.42
C LEU A 177 -3.67 -11.76 -13.50
N TRP A 178 -3.69 -10.43 -13.56
CA TRP A 178 -2.79 -9.66 -14.42
C TRP A 178 -1.33 -9.88 -14.02
N ALA A 179 -1.01 -9.87 -12.73
CA ALA A 179 0.36 -10.14 -12.26
C ALA A 179 0.84 -11.54 -12.68
N VAL A 180 -0.02 -12.55 -12.59
CA VAL A 180 0.31 -13.89 -13.08
C VAL A 180 0.52 -13.90 -14.61
N ALA A 181 -0.34 -13.22 -15.36
CA ALA A 181 -0.22 -13.13 -16.82
C ALA A 181 1.11 -12.47 -17.26
N GLU A 182 1.64 -11.52 -16.49
CA GLU A 182 2.92 -10.84 -16.74
C GLU A 182 4.14 -11.56 -16.14
N GLY A 183 3.93 -12.75 -15.57
CA GLY A 183 4.99 -13.59 -15.02
C GLY A 183 5.62 -13.04 -13.74
N PHE A 184 4.80 -12.47 -12.85
CA PHE A 184 5.21 -12.19 -11.48
C PHE A 184 5.08 -13.44 -10.61
N ASP A 185 6.06 -13.64 -9.73
CA ASP A 185 6.16 -14.82 -8.87
C ASP A 185 5.42 -14.62 -7.54
N ALA A 186 5.20 -13.37 -7.15
CA ALA A 186 4.52 -13.00 -5.92
C ALA A 186 3.78 -11.67 -6.04
N VAL A 187 2.76 -11.49 -5.21
CA VAL A 187 2.07 -10.21 -5.05
C VAL A 187 2.22 -9.73 -3.61
N VAL A 188 2.55 -8.44 -3.45
CA VAL A 188 2.43 -7.74 -2.17
C VAL A 188 1.33 -6.71 -2.31
N CYS A 189 0.27 -6.82 -1.51
CA CYS A 189 -0.81 -5.85 -1.52
C CYS A 189 -0.91 -5.13 -0.18
N ALA A 190 -1.22 -3.84 -0.21
CA ALA A 190 -1.37 -3.04 1.00
C ALA A 190 -2.38 -1.92 0.80
N VAL A 191 -3.04 -1.49 1.86
CA VAL A 191 -3.68 -0.17 1.88
C VAL A 191 -2.62 0.94 1.77
N GLY A 192 -3.00 2.08 1.21
CA GLY A 192 -2.13 3.25 1.17
C GLY A 192 -1.89 3.89 2.56
N PRO A 193 -0.92 4.82 2.69
CA PRO A 193 -0.71 5.60 3.91
C PRO A 193 -1.97 6.38 4.35
N GLY A 194 -2.08 6.68 5.65
CA GLY A 194 -3.18 7.50 6.16
C GLY A 194 -4.54 6.80 6.15
N ILE A 195 -4.59 5.51 6.54
CA ILE A 195 -5.81 4.71 6.54
C ILE A 195 -6.95 5.36 7.33
N VAL A 196 -8.17 5.23 6.82
CA VAL A 196 -9.37 5.64 7.55
C VAL A 196 -9.56 4.75 8.77
N GLY A 197 -9.93 5.33 9.91
CA GLY A 197 -10.24 4.60 11.13
C GLY A 197 -11.18 5.39 12.02
N THR A 198 -12.29 4.79 12.42
CA THR A 198 -13.26 5.39 13.35
C THR A 198 -13.03 4.95 14.80
N GLY A 199 -12.04 4.09 15.03
CA GLY A 199 -11.75 3.49 16.34
C GLY A 199 -12.63 2.31 16.71
N THR A 200 -13.55 1.88 15.84
CA THR A 200 -14.36 0.67 16.03
C THR A 200 -13.69 -0.56 15.39
N ALA A 201 -14.08 -1.76 15.83
CA ALA A 201 -13.45 -3.02 15.42
C ALA A 201 -13.41 -3.23 13.89
N PHE A 202 -14.49 -2.86 13.19
CA PHE A 202 -14.58 -3.00 11.74
C PHE A 202 -14.58 -1.67 10.97
N GLY A 203 -14.48 -0.54 11.68
CA GLY A 203 -14.52 0.79 11.07
C GLY A 203 -13.15 1.28 10.63
N HIS A 204 -12.33 0.43 9.99
CA HIS A 204 -11.00 0.82 9.55
C HIS A 204 -10.62 0.25 8.18
N GLY A 205 -9.81 1.01 7.43
CA GLY A 205 -9.36 0.66 6.09
C GLY A 205 -8.54 -0.62 5.99
N GLY A 206 -7.80 -0.97 7.04
CA GLY A 206 -6.96 -2.17 7.09
C GLY A 206 -7.71 -3.50 6.87
N LEU A 207 -9.05 -3.52 6.94
CA LEU A 207 -9.85 -4.71 6.60
C LEU A 207 -9.72 -5.11 5.13
N ALA A 208 -9.30 -4.20 4.25
CA ALA A 208 -9.05 -4.54 2.84
C ALA A 208 -8.01 -5.67 2.68
N ALA A 209 -7.13 -5.88 3.67
CA ALA A 209 -6.22 -7.03 3.68
C ALA A 209 -6.97 -8.38 3.73
N ALA A 210 -8.09 -8.46 4.47
CA ALA A 210 -8.93 -9.67 4.51
C ALA A 210 -9.66 -9.88 3.18
N GLU A 211 -10.16 -8.80 2.56
CA GLU A 211 -10.78 -8.86 1.22
C GLU A 211 -9.81 -9.36 0.16
N ALA A 212 -8.56 -8.88 0.20
CA ALA A 212 -7.49 -9.32 -0.67
C ALA A 212 -7.14 -10.80 -0.43
N ALA A 213 -7.03 -11.22 0.83
CA ALA A 213 -6.76 -12.62 1.18
C ALA A 213 -7.88 -13.55 0.69
N ASN A 214 -9.13 -13.19 0.91
CA ASN A 214 -10.30 -13.93 0.42
C ASN A 214 -10.32 -14.03 -1.11
N THR A 215 -9.96 -12.94 -1.80
CA THR A 215 -9.83 -12.92 -3.26
C THR A 215 -8.73 -13.87 -3.72
N ALA A 216 -7.56 -13.86 -3.08
CA ALA A 216 -6.47 -14.76 -3.38
C ALA A 216 -6.86 -16.24 -3.14
N SER A 217 -7.52 -16.56 -2.02
CA SER A 217 -8.06 -17.90 -1.75
C SER A 217 -9.03 -18.35 -2.85
N ALA A 218 -9.98 -17.48 -3.22
CA ALA A 218 -11.00 -17.80 -4.23
C ALA A 218 -10.38 -18.07 -5.61
N LEU A 219 -9.26 -17.40 -5.92
CA LEU A 219 -8.51 -17.59 -7.16
C LEU A 219 -7.41 -18.65 -7.03
N GLN A 220 -7.40 -19.47 -5.97
CA GLN A 220 -6.41 -20.55 -5.76
C GLN A 220 -4.96 -20.05 -5.68
N GLY A 221 -4.74 -18.89 -5.07
CA GLY A 221 -3.42 -18.42 -4.63
C GLY A 221 -3.10 -18.87 -3.20
N SER A 222 -1.94 -18.44 -2.70
CA SER A 222 -1.51 -18.67 -1.31
C SER A 222 -1.52 -17.35 -0.52
N PRO A 223 -2.64 -17.00 0.14
CA PRO A 223 -2.73 -15.76 0.90
C PRO A 223 -1.85 -15.81 2.16
N VAL A 224 -1.08 -14.75 2.38
CA VAL A 224 -0.23 -14.55 3.56
C VAL A 224 -0.67 -13.27 4.26
N ILE A 225 -1.05 -13.32 5.53
CA ILE A 225 -1.41 -12.11 6.29
C ILE A 225 -0.16 -11.55 6.97
N ALA A 226 0.23 -10.33 6.61
CA ALA A 226 1.26 -9.60 7.35
C ALA A 226 0.70 -9.11 8.68
N VAL A 227 0.97 -9.87 9.76
CA VAL A 227 0.41 -9.59 11.09
C VAL A 227 0.89 -8.23 11.58
N ARG A 228 -0.06 -7.33 11.85
CA ARG A 228 0.23 -6.06 12.51
C ARG A 228 0.51 -6.35 13.99
N ALA A 229 1.74 -6.11 14.41
CA ALA A 229 2.14 -6.23 15.81
C ALA A 229 2.99 -5.03 16.23
N SER A 230 3.03 -4.71 17.52
CA SER A 230 3.83 -3.62 18.06
C SER A 230 4.16 -3.87 19.53
N GLU A 231 5.37 -3.58 19.97
CA GLU A 231 5.73 -3.64 21.42
C GLU A 231 5.49 -2.29 22.11
N SER A 232 5.48 -1.21 21.33
CA SER A 232 5.59 0.16 21.81
C SER A 232 4.37 1.02 21.50
N ASP A 233 3.24 0.42 21.11
CA ASP A 233 1.98 1.14 21.00
C ASP A 233 1.49 1.55 22.41
N GLU A 234 1.16 2.82 22.58
CA GLU A 234 0.68 3.37 23.86
C GLU A 234 -0.69 2.79 24.26
N ARG A 235 -1.45 2.30 23.28
CA ARG A 235 -2.78 1.73 23.49
C ARG A 235 -2.63 0.24 23.77
N ASP A 236 -3.06 -0.22 24.93
CA ASP A 236 -2.89 -1.62 25.36
C ASP A 236 -3.39 -2.66 24.34
N ARG A 237 -4.49 -2.37 23.63
CA ARG A 237 -5.06 -3.22 22.56
C ARG A 237 -4.20 -3.31 21.28
N HIS A 238 -3.09 -2.61 21.21
CA HIS A 238 -2.18 -2.60 20.08
C HIS A 238 -0.77 -3.09 20.47
N ARG A 239 -0.55 -3.47 21.74
CA ARG A 239 0.67 -4.14 22.20
C ARG A 239 0.62 -5.64 21.88
N GLY A 240 1.73 -6.22 21.45
CA GLY A 240 1.78 -7.54 20.83
C GLY A 240 1.09 -7.54 19.47
N ALA A 241 0.44 -8.64 19.08
CA ALA A 241 -0.39 -8.64 17.88
C ALA A 241 -1.65 -7.77 18.08
N SER A 242 -1.89 -6.85 17.15
CA SER A 242 -2.93 -5.85 17.29
C SER A 242 -4.34 -6.43 17.19
N HIS A 243 -5.31 -5.85 17.91
CA HIS A 243 -6.73 -6.14 17.70
C HIS A 243 -7.19 -5.97 16.24
N HIS A 244 -6.59 -5.05 15.45
CA HIS A 244 -6.90 -4.94 14.02
C HIS A 244 -6.43 -6.17 13.23
N ALA A 245 -5.31 -6.79 13.61
CA ALA A 245 -4.86 -8.04 12.98
C ALA A 245 -5.85 -9.18 13.28
N ARG A 246 -6.39 -9.23 14.50
CA ARG A 246 -7.46 -10.15 14.86
C ARG A 246 -8.71 -9.94 14.00
N SER A 247 -9.19 -8.70 13.86
CA SER A 247 -10.38 -8.42 13.03
C SER A 247 -10.17 -8.76 11.54
N VAL A 248 -8.96 -8.59 11.01
CA VAL A 248 -8.61 -9.05 9.65
C VAL A 248 -8.68 -10.57 9.55
N LEU A 249 -8.09 -11.29 10.51
CA LEU A 249 -8.11 -12.76 10.53
C LEU A 249 -9.51 -13.34 10.72
N GLU A 250 -10.35 -12.73 11.55
CA GLU A 250 -11.76 -13.13 11.75
C GLU A 250 -12.61 -13.01 10.46
N LEU A 251 -12.20 -12.16 9.51
CA LEU A 251 -12.87 -12.01 8.21
C LEU A 251 -12.25 -12.84 7.09
N CYS A 252 -11.14 -13.54 7.34
CA CYS A 252 -10.56 -14.47 6.37
C CYS A 252 -11.42 -15.75 6.33
N LEU A 253 -12.00 -16.04 5.18
CA LEU A 253 -12.92 -17.16 4.97
C LEU A 253 -12.21 -18.47 4.61
N GLY A 254 -11.03 -18.37 3.98
CA GLY A 254 -10.19 -19.50 3.61
C GLY A 254 -9.02 -19.70 4.57
N GLU A 255 -8.28 -20.79 4.36
CA GLU A 255 -6.98 -20.98 5.02
C GLU A 255 -6.00 -19.89 4.55
N VAL A 256 -5.34 -19.26 5.51
CA VAL A 256 -4.33 -18.22 5.28
C VAL A 256 -3.06 -18.55 6.04
N VAL A 257 -1.92 -18.24 5.46
CA VAL A 257 -0.65 -18.31 6.18
C VAL A 257 -0.55 -17.10 7.10
N VAL A 258 -0.23 -17.35 8.38
CA VAL A 258 -0.10 -16.30 9.41
C VAL A 258 1.31 -16.34 9.99
N PRO A 259 2.29 -15.67 9.36
CA PRO A 259 3.68 -15.70 9.79
C PRO A 259 3.89 -14.92 11.09
N TRP A 260 4.77 -15.44 11.93
CA TRP A 260 5.18 -14.80 13.18
C TRP A 260 6.70 -14.90 13.36
N PRO A 261 7.38 -13.84 13.83
CA PRO A 261 8.82 -13.89 14.02
C PRO A 261 9.17 -14.79 15.21
N ALA A 262 9.97 -15.82 14.97
CA ALA A 262 10.41 -16.75 16.00
C ALA A 262 11.18 -16.03 17.12
N GLY A 263 10.94 -16.43 18.37
CA GLY A 263 11.56 -15.81 19.55
C GLY A 263 10.83 -14.57 20.09
N TYR A 264 9.72 -14.15 19.48
CA TYR A 264 8.85 -13.09 20.00
C TYR A 264 7.57 -13.68 20.61
N ASP A 265 7.12 -13.08 21.71
CA ASP A 265 5.90 -13.51 22.40
C ASP A 265 4.66 -13.28 21.53
N ALA A 266 3.97 -14.36 21.19
CA ALA A 266 2.67 -14.31 20.50
C ALA A 266 1.52 -14.36 21.50
N PRO A 267 0.42 -13.62 21.28
CA PRO A 267 -0.76 -13.76 22.12
C PRO A 267 -1.45 -15.11 21.87
N GLU A 268 -2.13 -15.65 22.90
CA GLU A 268 -2.78 -16.98 22.85
C GLU A 268 -3.79 -17.14 21.71
N TRP A 269 -4.47 -16.07 21.30
CA TRP A 269 -5.45 -16.10 20.22
C TRP A 269 -4.82 -16.27 18.82
N LEU A 270 -3.49 -16.10 18.70
CA LEU A 270 -2.72 -16.31 17.47
C LEU A 270 -2.07 -17.70 17.49
N ASP A 271 -2.88 -18.73 17.71
CA ASP A 271 -2.46 -20.13 17.85
C ASP A 271 -2.09 -20.77 16.51
N ARG A 272 -2.83 -20.45 15.43
CA ARG A 272 -2.58 -20.93 14.06
C ARG A 272 -1.48 -20.15 13.31
N ARG A 273 -0.40 -19.81 14.00
CA ARG A 273 0.74 -19.08 13.41
C ARG A 273 1.80 -20.02 12.84
N THR A 274 2.54 -19.54 11.86
CA THR A 274 3.77 -20.16 11.36
C THR A 274 4.97 -19.37 11.88
N GLU A 275 5.74 -19.95 12.79
CA GLU A 275 6.97 -19.31 13.29
C GLU A 275 8.06 -19.37 12.24
N LEU A 276 8.65 -18.21 11.94
CA LEU A 276 9.72 -18.07 10.96
C LEU A 276 10.94 -17.41 11.58
N ASP A 277 12.11 -17.93 11.20
CA ASP A 277 13.36 -17.27 11.51
C ASP A 277 13.43 -15.93 10.74
N VAL A 278 13.63 -14.87 11.51
CA VAL A 278 13.78 -13.49 11.04
C VAL A 278 15.18 -12.96 11.33
N SER A 279 16.15 -13.83 11.64
CA SER A 279 17.53 -13.43 11.84
C SER A 279 18.04 -12.57 10.66
N GLY A 280 18.74 -11.48 10.99
CA GLY A 280 19.27 -10.53 10.01
C GLY A 280 18.25 -9.56 9.40
N TRP A 281 16.99 -9.53 9.87
CA TRP A 281 15.98 -8.60 9.33
C TRP A 281 16.43 -7.14 9.44
N GLU A 282 17.12 -6.74 10.52
CA GLU A 282 17.59 -5.35 10.68
C GLU A 282 18.59 -4.97 9.59
N GLU A 283 19.53 -5.85 9.29
CA GLU A 283 20.56 -5.61 8.27
C GLU A 283 19.93 -5.55 6.88
N LEU A 284 19.06 -6.51 6.56
CA LEU A 284 18.36 -6.57 5.27
C LEU A 284 17.40 -5.40 5.05
N CYS A 285 16.90 -4.79 6.12
CA CYS A 285 16.02 -3.63 6.03
C CYS A 285 16.73 -2.29 6.28
N ALA A 286 18.02 -2.28 6.64
CA ALA A 286 18.72 -1.10 7.16
C ALA A 286 18.64 0.13 6.25
N ASP A 287 18.75 -0.10 4.94
CA ASP A 287 18.72 0.97 3.94
C ASP A 287 17.31 1.31 3.45
N LEU A 288 16.27 0.62 3.94
CA LEU A 288 14.89 0.81 3.53
C LEU A 288 14.18 1.85 4.42
N PRO A 289 13.15 2.53 3.90
CA PRO A 289 12.35 3.46 4.70
C PRO A 289 11.51 2.69 5.72
N LEU A 290 11.98 2.66 6.96
CA LEU A 290 11.33 2.00 8.09
C LEU A 290 10.78 3.03 9.07
N SER A 291 9.49 3.36 8.92
CA SER A 291 8.77 4.19 9.88
C SER A 291 7.32 3.76 9.99
N HIS A 292 6.83 3.63 11.23
CA HIS A 292 5.44 3.34 11.52
C HIS A 292 4.95 4.27 12.63
N MET A 293 3.99 5.15 12.33
CA MET A 293 3.45 6.11 13.30
C MET A 293 4.53 6.94 14.02
N GLY A 294 5.58 7.34 13.28
CA GLY A 294 6.72 8.09 13.82
C GLY A 294 7.78 7.26 14.55
N ARG A 295 7.57 5.94 14.68
CA ARG A 295 8.52 5.00 15.31
C ARG A 295 9.37 4.29 14.27
N GLY A 296 10.66 4.14 14.57
CA GLY A 296 11.62 3.38 13.78
C GLY A 296 11.90 1.98 14.34
N PRO A 297 12.80 1.21 13.71
CA PRO A 297 13.19 -0.14 14.14
C PRO A 297 13.71 -0.23 15.56
N THR A 298 14.34 0.83 16.09
CA THR A 298 14.80 0.90 17.48
C THR A 298 13.67 1.02 18.48
N ASP A 299 12.55 1.58 18.04
CA ASP A 299 11.42 1.89 18.91
C ASP A 299 10.38 0.76 18.89
N ASP A 300 10.23 0.05 17.77
CA ASP A 300 9.16 -0.94 17.56
C ASP A 300 9.62 -2.15 16.72
N ARG A 301 10.56 -2.92 17.30
CA ARG A 301 11.22 -4.05 16.61
C ARG A 301 10.23 -5.10 16.11
N LEU A 302 9.28 -5.51 16.95
CA LEU A 302 8.28 -6.51 16.61
C LEU A 302 7.47 -6.15 15.36
N PHE A 303 7.12 -4.87 15.15
CA PHE A 303 6.37 -4.45 13.96
C PHE A 303 7.09 -4.82 12.66
N PHE A 304 8.37 -4.46 12.57
CA PHE A 304 9.17 -4.68 11.37
C PHE A 304 9.55 -6.15 11.21
N ALA A 305 9.90 -6.83 12.31
CA ALA A 305 10.19 -8.27 12.30
C ALA A 305 8.97 -9.11 11.86
N ALA A 306 7.77 -8.78 12.33
CA ALA A 306 6.54 -9.47 11.93
C ALA A 306 6.18 -9.25 10.46
N ALA A 307 6.37 -8.03 9.94
CA ALA A 307 6.20 -7.76 8.52
C ALA A 307 7.25 -8.47 7.67
N PHE A 308 8.51 -8.51 8.11
CA PHE A 308 9.58 -9.26 7.45
C PHE A 308 9.30 -10.77 7.41
N ALA A 309 8.77 -11.35 8.49
CA ALA A 309 8.34 -12.75 8.54
C ALA A 309 7.31 -13.06 7.44
N ALA A 310 6.38 -12.13 7.15
CA ALA A 310 5.42 -12.32 6.07
C ALA A 310 6.07 -12.39 4.69
N GLY A 311 7.12 -11.60 4.46
CA GLY A 311 7.93 -11.73 3.24
C GLY A 311 8.65 -13.07 3.15
N ARG A 312 9.25 -13.54 4.25
CA ARG A 312 9.93 -14.85 4.31
C ARG A 312 8.98 -16.01 4.02
N ALA A 313 7.74 -15.93 4.47
CA ALA A 313 6.72 -16.94 4.19
C ALA A 313 6.43 -17.04 2.68
N ALA A 314 6.33 -15.90 2.00
CA ALA A 314 6.08 -15.84 0.57
C ALA A 314 7.27 -16.39 -0.24
N ALA A 315 8.51 -16.06 0.13
CA ALA A 315 9.70 -16.58 -0.55
C ALA A 315 9.78 -18.12 -0.52
N ARG A 316 9.36 -18.76 0.57
CA ARG A 316 9.40 -20.22 0.73
C ARG A 316 8.28 -20.96 -0.02
N SER A 317 7.25 -20.26 -0.48
CA SER A 317 6.13 -20.87 -1.20
C SER A 317 6.45 -21.16 -2.67
N GLY A 318 7.61 -20.68 -3.16
CA GLY A 318 8.12 -20.94 -4.51
C GLY A 318 9.19 -22.05 -4.60
N GLU A 319 9.56 -22.67 -3.47
CA GLU A 319 10.44 -23.86 -3.41
C GLU A 319 9.62 -25.15 -3.41
#